data_AF-A0A838R4D7-F1
#
_entry.id   AF-A0A838R4D7-F1
#
_cell.length_a   1.000
_cell.length_b   1.000
_cell.length_c   1.000
_cell.angle_alpha   90.00
_cell.angle_beta   90.00
_cell.angle_gamma   90.00
#
_symmetry.space_group_name_H-M   'P 1'
#
loop_
_entity.id
_entity.type
_entity.pdbx_description
1 polymer ?
#
loop_
_entity_poly.entity_id
_entity_poly.type
_entity_poly.pdbx_seq_one_letter_code
_entity_poly.pdbx_strand_id
1 'polypeptide(L)'
;LQIGARNMQNYRLLEAAGKSPRPVLLKRGPSATVDEWLLAAEYILDAGNPNVMLCERGIRTFEAHTRFTLPLATVPYAQAKTHLPIVIDPSHGTGHTHLVTSMSRAAIAAGADGIIVEVHPNPDKAMSDGYQTMNFRQFEEMMHQCRRIAAAMDRELG
;
A
#
# COMPACT_ATOMS: atom_id res chain seq x y z
N LEU A 1 -3.66 12.57 -4.22
CA LEU A 1 -4.66 12.47 -3.13
C LEU A 1 -4.67 11.04 -2.64
N GLN A 2 -4.74 10.81 -1.33
CA GLN A 2 -4.86 9.45 -0.80
C GLN A 2 -6.28 9.23 -0.29
N ILE A 3 -6.93 8.17 -0.79
CA ILE A 3 -8.20 7.67 -0.23
C ILE A 3 -7.84 6.51 0.70
N GLY A 4 -8.01 6.74 2.00
CA GLY A 4 -7.73 5.73 3.02
C GLY A 4 -8.73 4.57 2.98
N ALA A 5 -8.31 3.41 3.48
CA ALA A 5 -9.07 2.16 3.44
C ALA A 5 -10.51 2.25 3.99
N ARG A 6 -10.72 3.08 5.03
CA ARG A 6 -12.06 3.33 5.62
C ARG A 6 -13.04 3.99 4.65
N ASN A 7 -12.53 4.66 3.62
CA ASN A 7 -13.29 5.38 2.62
C ASN A 7 -13.24 4.70 1.24
N MET A 8 -12.73 3.46 1.14
CA MET A 8 -12.62 2.77 -0.16
C MET A 8 -13.97 2.67 -0.89
N GLN A 9 -15.08 2.55 -0.15
CA GLN A 9 -16.43 2.48 -0.72
C GLN A 9 -17.25 3.77 -0.53
N ASN A 10 -16.58 4.89 -0.23
CA ASN A 10 -17.24 6.18 -0.16
C ASN A 10 -17.37 6.75 -1.58
N TYR A 11 -18.37 6.29 -2.34
CA TYR A 11 -18.50 6.60 -3.78
C TYR A 11 -18.55 8.10 -4.07
N ARG A 12 -19.23 8.89 -3.24
CA ARG A 12 -19.26 10.36 -3.39
C ARG A 12 -17.86 10.98 -3.27
N LEU A 13 -17.03 10.46 -2.35
CA LEU A 13 -15.64 10.90 -2.22
C LEU A 13 -14.79 10.43 -3.39
N LEU A 14 -15.00 9.22 -3.90
CA LEU A 14 -14.29 8.68 -5.06
C LEU A 14 -14.57 9.50 -6.32
N GLU A 15 -15.84 9.80 -6.60
CA GLU A 15 -16.23 10.66 -7.72
C GLU A 15 -15.63 12.07 -7.59
N ALA A 16 -15.64 12.64 -6.39
CA ALA A 16 -15.01 13.94 -6.14
C ALA A 16 -13.49 13.89 -6.35
N ALA A 17 -12.83 12.79 -5.95
CA ALA A 17 -11.40 12.58 -6.21
C ALA A 17 -11.11 12.37 -7.71
N GLY A 18 -12.01 11.72 -8.44
CA GLY A 18 -11.93 11.53 -9.89
C GLY A 18 -12.12 12.82 -10.69
N LYS A 19 -12.78 13.84 -10.13
CA LYS A 19 -12.84 15.19 -10.73
C LYS A 19 -11.59 16.03 -10.43
N SER A 20 -10.68 15.54 -9.59
CA SER A 20 -9.43 16.23 -9.29
C SER A 20 -8.36 15.93 -10.34
N PRO A 21 -7.52 16.91 -10.75
CA PRO A 21 -6.42 16.65 -11.68
C PRO A 21 -5.21 15.94 -11.02
N ARG A 22 -5.26 15.64 -9.72
CA ARG A 22 -4.14 15.05 -8.98
C ARG A 22 -4.21 13.52 -9.02
N PRO A 23 -3.08 12.80 -9.10
CA PRO A 23 -3.07 11.34 -8.98
C PRO A 23 -3.73 10.86 -7.68
N VAL A 24 -4.44 9.73 -7.72
CA VAL A 24 -5.16 9.17 -6.59
C VAL A 24 -4.53 7.83 -6.16
N LEU A 25 -4.17 7.72 -4.88
CA LEU A 25 -3.78 6.46 -4.26
C LEU A 25 -4.99 5.90 -3.51
N LEU A 26 -5.57 4.80 -4.00
CA LEU A 26 -6.74 4.15 -3.40
C LEU A 26 -6.31 2.96 -2.55
N LYS A 27 -6.43 3.09 -1.22
CA LYS A 27 -6.14 2.00 -0.28
C LYS A 27 -7.28 0.98 -0.23
N ARG A 28 -6.97 -0.31 -0.34
CA ARG A 28 -7.93 -1.41 -0.20
C ARG A 28 -8.57 -1.40 1.19
N GLY A 29 -9.88 -1.57 1.24
CA GLY A 29 -10.64 -1.76 2.47
C GLY A 29 -10.33 -3.11 3.10
N PRO A 30 -10.22 -3.22 4.43
CA PRO A 30 -9.75 -4.46 5.08
C PRO A 30 -10.72 -5.65 4.92
N SER A 31 -11.98 -5.41 4.56
CA SER A 31 -12.97 -6.47 4.31
C SER A 31 -13.29 -6.66 2.83
N ALA A 32 -12.63 -5.90 1.93
CA ALA A 32 -12.94 -5.92 0.52
C ALA A 32 -12.21 -7.04 -0.21
N THR A 33 -12.88 -7.67 -1.17
CA THR A 33 -12.27 -8.51 -2.20
C THR A 33 -11.44 -7.66 -3.18
N VAL A 34 -10.63 -8.32 -4.01
CA VAL A 34 -9.88 -7.60 -5.07
C VAL A 34 -10.84 -7.02 -6.10
N ASP A 35 -11.91 -7.73 -6.45
CA ASP A 35 -12.85 -7.24 -7.46
C ASP A 35 -13.64 -6.02 -6.96
N GLU A 36 -14.06 -5.98 -5.69
CA GLU A 36 -14.66 -4.77 -5.10
C GLU A 36 -13.69 -3.59 -5.05
N TRP A 37 -12.41 -3.86 -4.85
CA TRP A 37 -11.38 -2.82 -4.85
C TRP A 37 -11.12 -2.26 -6.25
N LEU A 38 -11.09 -3.12 -7.27
CA LEU A 38 -11.01 -2.70 -8.67
C LEU A 38 -12.26 -1.91 -9.09
N LEU A 39 -13.46 -2.35 -8.71
CA LEU A 39 -14.69 -1.60 -8.96
C LEU A 39 -14.67 -0.22 -8.29
N ALA A 40 -14.13 -0.08 -7.08
CA ALA A 40 -13.95 1.22 -6.45
C ALA A 40 -12.97 2.12 -7.22
N ALA A 41 -11.97 1.56 -7.89
CA ALA A 41 -11.07 2.31 -8.77
C ALA A 41 -11.80 2.82 -10.02
N GLU A 42 -12.69 2.01 -10.60
CA GLU A 42 -13.50 2.41 -11.76
C GLU A 42 -14.35 3.66 -11.49
N TYR A 43 -14.88 3.85 -10.29
CA TYR A 43 -15.57 5.10 -9.93
C TYR A 43 -14.70 6.36 -10.06
N ILE A 44 -13.39 6.24 -9.82
CA ILE A 44 -12.44 7.36 -9.97
C ILE A 44 -12.10 7.58 -11.44
N LEU A 45 -11.90 6.48 -12.18
CA LEU A 45 -11.59 6.50 -13.61
C LEU A 45 -12.75 7.07 -14.43
N ASP A 46 -13.98 6.59 -14.20
CA ASP A 46 -15.22 7.03 -14.87
C ASP A 46 -15.53 8.51 -14.61
N ALA A 47 -15.20 9.00 -13.41
CA ALA A 47 -15.31 10.42 -13.07
C ALA A 47 -14.28 11.32 -13.80
N GLY A 48 -13.32 10.73 -14.53
CA GLY A 48 -12.45 11.43 -15.48
C GLY A 48 -10.96 11.50 -15.10
N ASN A 49 -10.50 10.83 -14.03
CA ASN A 49 -9.10 10.85 -13.63
C ASN A 49 -8.42 9.49 -13.90
N PRO A 50 -7.57 9.38 -14.93
CA PRO A 50 -6.89 8.13 -15.26
C PRO A 50 -5.69 7.83 -14.35
N ASN A 51 -5.26 8.79 -13.52
CA ASN A 51 -4.04 8.68 -12.72
C ASN A 51 -4.33 8.02 -11.37
N VAL A 52 -4.66 6.73 -11.38
CA VAL A 52 -4.99 5.95 -10.18
C VAL A 52 -3.89 4.93 -9.87
N MET A 53 -3.53 4.81 -8.60
CA MET A 53 -2.68 3.75 -8.07
C MET A 53 -3.44 3.00 -6.96
N LEU A 54 -3.24 1.70 -6.91
CA LEU A 54 -3.90 0.80 -5.98
C LEU A 54 -2.94 0.47 -4.85
N CYS A 55 -3.29 0.77 -3.60
CA CYS A 55 -2.50 0.38 -2.43
C CYS A 55 -3.13 -0.77 -1.61
N GLU A 56 -2.52 -1.96 -1.64
CA GLU A 56 -2.84 -3.07 -0.73
C GLU A 56 -2.21 -2.81 0.64
N ARG A 57 -2.97 -3.02 1.72
CA ARG A 57 -2.64 -2.57 3.08
C ARG A 57 -3.16 -3.51 4.17
N GLY A 58 -3.40 -4.76 3.79
CA GLY A 58 -3.87 -5.84 4.64
C GLY A 58 -5.39 -5.98 4.70
N ILE A 59 -5.82 -7.24 4.82
CA ILE A 59 -7.21 -7.65 5.01
C ILE A 59 -7.42 -8.21 6.42
N ARG A 60 -8.66 -8.13 6.90
CA ARG A 60 -9.05 -8.72 8.18
C ARG A 60 -9.19 -10.22 8.02
N THR A 61 -8.56 -10.94 8.94
CA THR A 61 -8.61 -12.41 9.05
C THR A 61 -8.91 -12.81 10.48
N PHE A 62 -8.87 -14.11 10.78
CA PHE A 62 -8.95 -14.62 12.16
C PHE A 62 -7.64 -14.45 12.94
N GLU A 63 -6.51 -14.25 12.25
CA GLU A 63 -5.20 -14.07 12.86
C GLU A 63 -5.06 -12.79 13.69
N ALA A 64 -4.29 -12.87 14.78
CA ALA A 64 -4.10 -11.79 15.75
C ALA A 64 -2.63 -11.36 15.95
N HIS A 65 -1.69 -12.03 15.29
CA HIS A 65 -0.25 -11.73 15.40
C HIS A 65 0.18 -10.49 14.60
N THR A 66 -0.72 -9.95 13.78
CA THR A 66 -0.59 -8.68 13.05
C THR A 66 -1.91 -7.91 13.11
N ARG A 67 -1.86 -6.60 12.86
CA ARG A 67 -3.05 -5.73 12.74
C ARG A 67 -3.97 -6.17 11.61
N PHE A 68 -3.39 -6.55 10.47
CA PHE A 68 -4.06 -7.17 9.34
C PHE A 68 -3.17 -8.28 8.77
N THR A 69 -3.75 -9.21 8.02
CA THR A 69 -2.94 -10.12 7.19
C THR A 69 -2.63 -9.39 5.90
N LEU A 70 -1.35 -9.31 5.51
CA LEU A 70 -0.91 -8.65 4.28
C LEU A 70 -0.79 -9.68 3.12
N PRO A 71 -1.79 -9.80 2.23
CA PRO A 71 -1.80 -10.85 1.21
C PRO A 71 -0.97 -10.44 -0.01
N LEU A 72 0.33 -10.74 -0.01
CA LEU A 72 1.23 -10.38 -1.13
C LEU A 72 0.87 -11.06 -2.47
N ALA A 73 0.17 -12.20 -2.43
CA ALA A 73 -0.40 -12.82 -3.64
C ALA A 73 -1.39 -11.90 -4.39
N THR A 74 -1.92 -10.86 -3.72
CA THR A 74 -2.77 -9.84 -4.35
C THR A 74 -2.02 -9.06 -5.42
N VAL A 75 -0.69 -8.87 -5.29
CA VAL A 75 0.12 -8.12 -6.26
C VAL A 75 0.04 -8.72 -7.66
N PRO A 76 0.53 -9.96 -7.91
CA PRO A 76 0.46 -10.55 -9.25
C PRO A 76 -0.97 -10.80 -9.71
N TYR A 77 -1.90 -11.11 -8.79
CA TYR A 77 -3.30 -11.32 -9.14
C TYR A 77 -3.97 -10.04 -9.64
N ALA A 78 -3.73 -8.90 -9.00
CA ALA A 78 -4.25 -7.61 -9.45
C ALA A 78 -3.60 -7.17 -10.77
N GLN A 79 -2.28 -7.31 -10.90
CA GLN A 79 -1.55 -6.98 -12.14
C GLN A 79 -2.07 -7.76 -13.36
N ALA A 80 -2.57 -8.99 -13.18
CA ALA A 80 -3.20 -9.74 -14.26
C ALA A 80 -4.58 -9.21 -14.69
N LYS A 81 -5.21 -8.37 -13.87
CA LYS A 81 -6.58 -7.85 -14.07
C LYS A 81 -6.66 -6.37 -14.38
N THR A 82 -5.61 -5.61 -14.09
CA THR A 82 -5.60 -4.16 -14.28
C THR A 82 -4.25 -3.66 -14.75
N HIS A 83 -4.26 -2.53 -15.46
CA HIS A 83 -3.08 -1.79 -15.85
C HIS A 83 -2.64 -0.78 -14.77
N LEU A 84 -3.39 -0.63 -13.68
CA LEU A 84 -3.09 0.34 -12.63
C LEU A 84 -1.89 -0.12 -11.78
N PRO A 85 -0.97 0.78 -11.39
CA PRO A 85 0.16 0.42 -10.53
C PRO A 85 -0.29 -0.09 -9.15
N ILE A 86 0.37 -1.13 -8.65
CA ILE A 86 0.10 -1.75 -7.36
C ILE A 86 1.17 -1.39 -6.33
N VAL A 87 0.77 -0.67 -5.30
CA VAL A 87 1.58 -0.25 -4.15
C VAL A 87 1.26 -1.12 -2.93
N ILE A 88 2.25 -1.39 -2.08
CA ILE A 88 2.07 -2.12 -0.83
C ILE A 88 2.36 -1.24 0.38
N ASP A 89 1.50 -1.28 1.40
CA ASP A 89 1.68 -0.63 2.70
C ASP A 89 2.02 -1.66 3.79
N PRO A 90 3.31 -1.98 3.99
CA PRO A 90 3.73 -2.93 5.02
C PRO A 90 3.59 -2.38 6.44
N SER A 91 3.62 -1.05 6.62
CA SER A 91 3.45 -0.38 7.93
C SER A 91 2.07 -0.66 8.49
N HIS A 92 1.01 -0.23 7.80
CA HIS A 92 -0.36 -0.47 8.25
C HIS A 92 -0.81 -1.91 8.02
N GLY A 93 -0.27 -2.57 6.99
CA GLY A 93 -0.60 -3.95 6.65
C GLY A 93 -0.24 -4.93 7.74
N THR A 94 0.89 -4.72 8.42
CA THR A 94 1.29 -5.55 9.56
C THR A 94 0.93 -4.88 10.89
N GLY A 95 1.09 -3.56 11.00
CA GLY A 95 1.00 -2.83 12.25
C GLY A 95 2.20 -3.01 13.17
N HIS A 96 3.31 -3.58 12.71
CA HIS A 96 4.50 -3.82 13.54
C HIS A 96 5.78 -3.38 12.83
N THR A 97 6.52 -2.43 13.40
CA THR A 97 7.76 -1.89 12.79
C THR A 97 8.79 -2.98 12.45
N HIS A 98 8.91 -4.03 13.28
CA HIS A 98 9.87 -5.12 13.06
C HIS A 98 9.55 -6.00 11.84
N LEU A 99 8.31 -5.98 11.34
CA LEU A 99 7.91 -6.72 10.13
C LEU A 99 8.04 -5.89 8.86
N VAL A 100 8.11 -4.55 8.97
CA VAL A 100 8.08 -3.63 7.82
C VAL A 100 9.19 -3.95 6.82
N THR A 101 10.44 -4.08 7.25
CA THR A 101 11.56 -4.36 6.34
C THR A 101 11.39 -5.66 5.57
N SER A 102 10.98 -6.74 6.25
CA SER A 102 10.79 -8.04 5.59
C SER A 102 9.63 -8.01 4.61
N MET A 103 8.52 -7.36 4.97
CA MET A 103 7.37 -7.22 4.08
C MET A 103 7.60 -6.28 2.92
N SER A 104 8.40 -5.21 3.08
CA SER A 104 8.83 -4.34 1.97
C SER A 104 9.64 -5.13 0.93
N ARG A 105 10.62 -5.93 1.38
CA ARG A 105 11.41 -6.78 0.48
C ARG A 105 10.52 -7.80 -0.25
N ALA A 106 9.62 -8.45 0.48
CA ALA A 106 8.71 -9.42 -0.08
C ALA A 106 7.72 -8.79 -1.07
N ALA A 107 7.26 -7.56 -0.82
CA ALA A 107 6.42 -6.81 -1.74
C ALA A 107 7.13 -6.51 -3.07
N ILE A 108 8.38 -6.06 -3.00
CA ILE A 108 9.22 -5.84 -4.21
C ILE A 108 9.40 -7.16 -4.95
N ALA A 109 9.78 -8.22 -4.24
CA ALA A 109 9.94 -9.58 -4.76
C ALA A 109 8.67 -10.12 -5.43
N ALA A 110 7.49 -9.76 -4.92
CA ALA A 110 6.19 -10.12 -5.48
C ALA A 110 5.82 -9.30 -6.73
N GLY A 111 6.62 -8.29 -7.11
CA GLY A 111 6.40 -7.48 -8.29
C GLY A 111 5.69 -6.14 -8.03
N ALA A 112 5.55 -5.69 -6.78
CA ALA A 112 4.85 -4.43 -6.50
C ALA A 112 5.53 -3.23 -7.16
N ASP A 113 4.76 -2.27 -7.66
CA ASP A 113 5.23 -1.06 -8.34
C ASP A 113 5.73 0.02 -7.37
N GLY A 114 5.38 -0.10 -6.10
CA GLY A 114 5.91 0.74 -5.05
C GLY A 114 5.57 0.25 -3.65
N ILE A 115 6.15 0.92 -2.66
CA ILE A 115 5.81 0.73 -1.25
C ILE A 115 5.54 2.08 -0.59
N ILE A 116 4.64 2.10 0.39
CA ILE A 116 4.39 3.26 1.26
C ILE A 116 4.72 2.86 2.69
N VAL A 117 5.60 3.63 3.35
CA VAL A 117 6.09 3.33 4.70
C VAL A 117 5.98 4.54 5.61
N GLU A 118 5.74 4.31 6.89
CA GLU A 118 5.71 5.36 7.91
C GLU A 118 7.07 5.52 8.57
N VAL A 119 7.55 6.77 8.64
CA VAL A 119 8.85 7.11 9.18
C VAL A 119 8.74 8.32 10.10
N HIS A 120 9.37 8.25 11.27
CA HIS A 120 9.42 9.35 12.23
C HIS A 120 10.80 9.40 12.92
N PRO A 121 11.38 10.58 13.19
CA PRO A 121 12.70 10.68 13.83
C PRO A 121 12.74 10.04 15.22
N ASN A 122 11.62 10.01 15.93
CA ASN A 122 11.49 9.39 17.25
C ASN A 122 10.13 8.66 17.37
N PRO A 123 10.02 7.40 16.90
CA PRO A 123 8.74 6.68 16.86
C PRO A 123 8.03 6.57 18.22
N ASP A 124 8.79 6.50 19.33
CA ASP A 124 8.24 6.43 20.69
C ASP A 124 7.49 7.72 21.11
N LYS A 125 7.76 8.84 20.42
CA LYS A 125 7.08 10.13 20.62
C LYS A 125 6.10 10.48 19.50
N ALA A 126 5.81 9.54 18.59
CA ALA A 126 4.86 9.79 17.52
C ALA A 126 3.44 9.98 18.10
N MET A 127 2.73 11.01 17.62
CA MET A 127 1.35 11.29 18.07
C MET A 127 0.33 10.27 17.54
N SER A 128 0.68 9.50 16.52
CA SER A 128 -0.11 8.41 15.96
C SER A 128 0.83 7.31 15.45
N ASP A 129 0.36 6.06 15.48
CA ASP A 129 0.97 4.93 14.76
C ASP A 129 2.46 4.64 15.06
N GLY A 130 2.97 5.04 16.24
CA GLY A 130 4.38 4.86 16.61
C GLY A 130 4.87 3.41 16.55
N TYR A 131 3.98 2.44 16.82
CA TYR A 131 4.31 1.00 16.86
C TYR A 131 4.58 0.36 15.48
N GLN A 132 4.15 1.01 14.39
CA GLN A 132 4.37 0.56 13.00
C GLN A 132 5.27 1.52 12.19
N THR A 133 5.76 2.56 12.87
CA THR A 133 6.60 3.62 12.31
C THR A 133 8.08 3.30 12.48
N MET A 134 8.86 3.45 11.41
CA MET A 134 10.31 3.28 11.41
C MET A 134 11.03 4.55 11.86
N ASN A 135 12.20 4.42 12.47
CA ASN A 135 13.14 5.53 12.59
C ASN A 135 14.00 5.67 11.32
N PHE A 136 14.76 6.77 11.22
CA PHE A 136 15.57 7.07 10.03
C PHE A 136 16.61 6.00 9.71
N ARG A 137 17.28 5.45 10.73
CA ARG A 137 18.27 4.38 10.55
C ARG A 137 17.62 3.10 10.02
N GLN A 138 16.46 2.72 10.56
CA GLN A 138 15.71 1.56 10.10
C GLN A 138 15.25 1.75 8.64
N PHE A 139 14.77 2.94 8.30
CA PHE A 139 14.35 3.28 6.94
C PHE A 139 15.51 3.20 5.95
N GLU A 140 16.67 3.78 6.29
CA GLU A 140 17.89 3.72 5.46
C GLU A 140 18.32 2.28 5.18
N GLU A 141 18.39 1.45 6.23
CA GLU A 141 18.72 0.03 6.10
C GLU A 141 17.70 -0.72 5.24
N MET A 142 16.41 -0.46 5.44
CA MET A 142 15.35 -1.05 4.62
C MET A 142 15.51 -0.68 3.15
N MET A 143 15.74 0.60 2.84
CA MET A 143 15.91 1.06 1.46
C MET A 143 17.14 0.44 0.80
N HIS A 144 18.25 0.31 1.52
CA HIS A 144 19.44 -0.40 1.04
C HIS A 144 19.11 -1.86 0.68
N GLN A 145 18.40 -2.59 1.54
CA GLN A 145 18.01 -3.96 1.24
C GLN A 145 16.99 -4.06 0.09
N CYS A 146 16.03 -3.14 0.02
CA CYS A 146 15.02 -3.08 -1.03
C CYS A 146 15.65 -2.87 -2.41
N ARG A 147 16.64 -1.98 -2.53
CA ARG A 147 17.39 -1.77 -3.79
C ARG A 147 18.09 -3.03 -4.28
N ARG A 148 18.65 -3.83 -3.37
CA ARG A 148 19.29 -5.11 -3.72
C ARG A 148 18.28 -6.12 -4.27
N ILE A 149 17.08 -6.18 -3.69
CA ILE A 149 16.01 -7.06 -4.20
C ILE A 149 15.52 -6.57 -5.56
N ALA A 150 15.29 -5.26 -5.73
CA ALA A 150 14.87 -4.68 -7.00
C ALA A 150 15.89 -4.97 -8.11
N ALA A 151 17.19 -4.74 -7.84
CA ALA A 151 18.26 -5.04 -8.78
C ALA A 151 18.32 -6.53 -9.18
N ALA A 152 18.07 -7.45 -8.23
CA ALA A 152 18.01 -8.88 -8.52
C ALA A 152 16.79 -9.30 -9.37
N MET A 153 15.82 -8.40 -9.55
CA MET A 153 14.64 -8.58 -10.40
C MET A 153 14.70 -7.74 -11.68
N ASP A 154 15.85 -7.18 -12.02
CA ASP A 154 16.04 -6.27 -13.16
C ASP A 154 15.15 -5.01 -13.08
N ARG A 155 14.91 -4.52 -11.86
CA ARG A 155 14.12 -3.32 -11.58
C ARG A 155 14.96 -2.27 -10.85
N GLU A 156 14.64 -1.01 -11.09
CA GLU A 156 15.24 0.12 -10.37
C GLU A 156 14.31 0.62 -9.28
N LEU A 157 14.87 0.99 -8.13
CA LEU A 157 14.15 1.58 -7.01
C LEU A 157 14.81 2.91 -6.65
N GLY A 158 14.02 3.99 -6.76
CA GLY A 158 14.47 5.38 -6.60
C GLY A 158 14.93 5.80 -5.20
#